data_AF-A0A2G2ZKV9-F1
#
_entry.id   AF-A0A2G2ZKV9-F1
#
_cell.length_a   1.000
_cell.length_b   1.000
_cell.length_c   1.000
_cell.angle_alpha   90.00
_cell.angle_beta   90.00
_cell.angle_gamma   90.00
#
_symmetry.space_group_name_H-M   'P 1'
#
loop_
_entity.id
_entity.type
_entity.pdbx_description
1 polymer ?
#
loop_
_entity_poly.entity_id
_entity_poly.type
_entity_poly.pdbx_seq_one_letter_code
_entity_poly.pdbx_strand_id
1 'polypeptide(L)'
;PSLVYVSREKKPSHPHHFKAGALNVLLRVSGMISNSPYILMLDCDMHLNDPSSARQAMCFHLDPKMSPSLAFVQFPQRFHNVSKNDIYDSALRACFVVKWPGMDGLIGPMLSGTCFYMKRKALYGTDIHKDMDLSELKKYFGSSNKFLSTVITSINHMQNDAGVKEFADDKIQEAKFLASCTYEQDSQWGEEIGFLYHSVVEDYFTGFILHCKGWKSVFCNPSRPAFLGSTTTNLNDTLVQGTRWNSGLMEVLFSRFCPLVYGLKSRMPLLECMCYAYLAAQPLYCFPAWVLAIIPQLCLLNGIPIYPKVSSPWFAVYSFLFVSTLSKYLWDVVNTGGTTRTWWNEWRVWMIKSITAYFYGTLDAILKLYGFRKASFLPTNKAVDDEQQSMRYQMGIYDFQASKMFIVPLVTIVILNMISFVWSVTGKVIYEGRFSELFGQVLVAFFILMVNYPILEGMIFRTDKGSIPISVTLLSMLFSFGLLLFGSVFVTHADKQ
;
A
#
# COMPACT_ATOMS: atom_id res chain seq x y z
N PRO A 1 -32.96 4.59 10.21
CA PRO A 1 -32.05 4.88 9.08
C PRO A 1 -32.49 4.12 7.84
N SER A 2 -32.57 4.79 6.68
CA SER A 2 -32.91 4.12 5.42
C SER A 2 -31.71 3.33 4.90
N LEU A 3 -31.95 2.13 4.35
CA LEU A 3 -30.96 1.32 3.64
C LEU A 3 -31.30 1.36 2.14
N VAL A 4 -30.34 1.73 1.30
CA VAL A 4 -30.51 1.76 -0.16
C VAL A 4 -29.50 0.80 -0.77
N TYR A 5 -29.98 -0.24 -1.44
CA TYR A 5 -29.16 -1.14 -2.23
C TYR A 5 -29.03 -0.61 -3.66
N VAL A 6 -27.81 -0.45 -4.14
CA VAL A 6 -27.51 0.02 -5.49
C VAL A 6 -26.63 -0.99 -6.20
N SER A 7 -27.13 -1.54 -7.29
CA SER A 7 -26.32 -2.27 -8.27
C SER A 7 -26.20 -1.42 -9.51
N ARG A 8 -24.96 -1.07 -9.89
CA ARG A 8 -24.69 -0.27 -11.08
C ARG A 8 -24.77 -1.14 -12.33
N GLU A 9 -25.18 -0.52 -13.43
CA GLU A 9 -25.11 -1.16 -14.74
C GLU A 9 -23.64 -1.36 -15.15
N LYS A 10 -23.32 -2.52 -15.74
CA LYS A 10 -22.01 -2.79 -16.33
C LYS A 10 -22.21 -3.39 -17.72
N LYS A 11 -21.44 -2.92 -18.68
CA LYS A 11 -21.38 -3.49 -20.04
C LYS A 11 -19.93 -3.82 -20.39
N PRO A 12 -19.67 -4.91 -21.14
CA PRO A 12 -18.32 -5.28 -21.56
C PRO A 12 -17.58 -4.16 -22.34
N SER A 13 -18.33 -3.32 -23.04
CA SER A 13 -17.83 -2.18 -23.82
C SER A 13 -17.42 -0.97 -23.00
N HIS A 14 -17.77 -0.92 -21.70
CA HIS A 14 -17.60 0.26 -20.86
C HIS A 14 -16.67 -0.05 -19.67
N PRO A 15 -15.55 0.68 -19.53
CA PRO A 15 -14.71 0.59 -18.35
C PRO A 15 -15.52 0.91 -17.08
N HIS A 16 -15.41 0.07 -16.06
CA HIS A 16 -16.20 0.23 -14.83
C HIS A 16 -15.35 0.73 -13.64
N HIS A 17 -14.07 1.00 -13.83
CA HIS A 17 -13.17 1.64 -12.84
C HIS A 17 -13.23 1.05 -11.42
N PHE A 18 -13.34 -0.28 -11.31
CA PHE A 18 -13.29 -1.03 -10.05
C PHE A 18 -14.04 -0.38 -8.88
N LYS A 19 -13.39 -0.13 -7.74
CA LYS A 19 -13.98 0.47 -6.55
C LYS A 19 -14.33 1.95 -6.76
N ALA A 20 -13.43 2.74 -7.35
CA ALA A 20 -13.64 4.16 -7.62
C ALA A 20 -14.96 4.44 -8.37
N GLY A 21 -15.24 3.70 -9.45
CA GLY A 21 -16.49 3.86 -10.20
C GLY A 21 -17.73 3.45 -9.41
N ALA A 22 -17.61 2.50 -8.47
CA ALA A 22 -18.74 2.16 -7.59
C ALA A 22 -19.00 3.28 -6.59
N LEU A 23 -17.95 3.86 -6.02
CA LEU A 23 -18.04 4.99 -5.10
C LEU A 23 -18.62 6.23 -5.79
N ASN A 24 -18.27 6.50 -7.05
CA ASN A 24 -18.82 7.61 -7.82
C ASN A 24 -20.30 7.43 -8.15
N VAL A 25 -20.74 6.22 -8.52
CA VAL A 25 -22.17 5.91 -8.65
C VAL A 25 -22.90 6.16 -7.34
N LEU A 26 -22.37 5.66 -6.21
CA LEU A 26 -22.96 5.88 -4.90
C LEU A 26 -22.99 7.36 -4.51
N LEU A 27 -21.97 8.14 -4.89
CA LEU A 27 -21.92 9.58 -4.64
C LEU A 27 -23.04 10.32 -5.37
N ARG A 28 -23.30 9.98 -6.63
CA ARG A 28 -24.42 10.54 -7.43
C ARG A 28 -25.77 10.13 -6.90
N VAL A 29 -25.99 8.82 -6.72
CA VAL A 29 -27.26 8.27 -6.24
C VAL A 29 -27.60 8.81 -4.85
N SER A 30 -26.63 8.85 -3.93
CA SER A 30 -26.86 9.44 -2.60
C SER A 30 -27.13 10.94 -2.67
N GLY A 31 -26.53 11.66 -3.64
CA GLY A 31 -26.82 13.08 -3.90
C GLY A 31 -28.29 13.34 -4.27
N MET A 32 -28.93 12.40 -4.97
CA MET A 32 -30.37 12.47 -5.28
C MET A 32 -31.27 12.07 -4.11
N ILE A 33 -30.86 11.06 -3.35
CA ILE A 33 -31.74 10.44 -2.34
C ILE A 33 -31.73 11.26 -1.05
N SER A 34 -30.55 11.44 -0.44
CA SER A 34 -30.40 12.06 0.88
C SER A 34 -29.59 13.34 0.86
N ASN A 35 -28.73 13.53 -0.16
CA ASN A 35 -27.81 14.65 -0.33
C ASN A 35 -27.00 15.00 0.94
N SER A 36 -26.62 14.00 1.73
CA SER A 36 -25.87 14.23 2.98
C SER A 36 -24.54 14.95 2.72
N PRO A 37 -24.22 16.03 3.45
CA PRO A 37 -22.97 16.80 3.26
C PRO A 37 -21.71 16.02 3.66
N TYR A 38 -21.86 14.97 4.48
CA TYR A 38 -20.77 14.11 4.93
C TYR A 38 -21.07 12.65 4.61
N ILE A 39 -20.02 11.91 4.25
CA ILE A 39 -20.10 10.54 3.75
C ILE A 39 -19.09 9.69 4.51
N LEU A 40 -19.56 8.64 5.18
CA LEU A 40 -18.70 7.60 5.72
C LEU A 40 -18.35 6.61 4.61
N MET A 41 -17.06 6.33 4.45
CA MET A 41 -16.57 5.26 3.58
C MET A 41 -16.08 4.08 4.41
N LEU A 42 -16.60 2.89 4.08
CA LEU A 42 -16.31 1.66 4.79
C LEU A 42 -16.28 0.48 3.81
N ASP A 43 -15.21 -0.31 3.87
CA ASP A 43 -15.11 -1.57 3.14
C ASP A 43 -15.92 -2.69 3.82
N CYS A 44 -16.26 -3.73 3.06
CA CYS A 44 -17.10 -4.85 3.54
C CYS A 44 -16.44 -5.67 4.65
N ASP A 45 -15.11 -5.66 4.74
CA ASP A 45 -14.33 -6.32 5.78
C ASP A 45 -14.09 -5.43 7.00
N MET A 46 -14.68 -4.23 7.03
CA MET A 46 -14.59 -3.28 8.14
C MET A 46 -15.99 -3.04 8.73
N HIS A 47 -16.06 -2.94 10.06
CA HIS A 47 -17.27 -2.59 10.77
C HIS A 47 -17.00 -1.51 11.82
N LEU A 48 -18.07 -0.81 12.20
CA LEU A 48 -18.03 0.20 13.23
C LEU A 48 -17.97 -0.47 14.62
N ASN A 49 -16.88 -0.21 15.35
CA ASN A 49 -16.69 -0.72 16.71
C ASN A 49 -17.01 0.34 17.78
N ASP A 50 -16.77 1.62 17.53
CA ASP A 50 -17.20 2.72 18.40
C ASP A 50 -18.35 3.50 17.73
N PRO A 51 -19.58 3.45 18.27
CA PRO A 51 -20.73 4.16 17.69
C PRO A 51 -20.57 5.69 17.69
N SER A 52 -19.60 6.23 18.43
CA SER A 52 -19.35 7.67 18.52
C SER A 52 -18.43 8.23 17.44
N SER A 53 -17.91 7.39 16.52
CA SER A 53 -16.97 7.83 15.45
C SER A 53 -17.52 8.96 14.59
N ALA A 54 -18.82 8.93 14.25
CA ALA A 54 -19.48 10.00 13.49
C ALA A 54 -19.44 11.31 14.27
N ARG A 55 -19.78 11.28 15.56
CA ARG A 55 -19.72 12.46 16.44
C ARG A 55 -18.29 13.00 16.54
N GLN A 56 -17.31 12.12 16.71
CA GLN A 56 -15.89 12.49 16.77
C GLN A 56 -15.43 13.17 15.47
N ALA A 57 -15.79 12.61 14.31
CA ALA A 57 -15.47 13.21 13.01
C ALA A 57 -16.15 14.58 12.82
N MET A 58 -17.39 14.73 13.30
CA MET A 58 -18.13 15.98 13.21
C MET A 58 -17.51 17.09 14.05
N CYS A 59 -16.81 16.78 15.15
CA CYS A 59 -16.06 17.80 15.90
C CYS A 59 -15.07 18.57 15.00
N PHE A 60 -14.42 17.90 14.04
CA PHE A 60 -13.52 18.55 13.09
C PHE A 60 -14.26 19.18 11.91
N HIS A 61 -15.27 18.50 11.39
CA HIS A 61 -16.04 18.97 10.23
C HIS A 61 -16.97 20.14 10.53
N LEU A 62 -17.30 20.39 11.79
CA LEU A 62 -18.11 21.51 12.25
C LEU A 62 -17.29 22.58 12.96
N ASP A 63 -15.99 22.37 13.16
CA ASP A 63 -15.10 23.41 13.70
C ASP A 63 -14.99 24.57 12.70
N PRO A 64 -15.31 25.83 13.10
CA PRO A 64 -15.32 26.96 12.18
C PRO A 64 -13.96 27.29 11.54
N LYS A 65 -12.85 26.93 12.18
CA LYS A 65 -11.49 27.20 11.68
C LYS A 65 -11.03 26.10 10.72
N MET A 66 -11.31 24.84 11.04
CA MET A 66 -10.85 23.69 10.24
C MET A 66 -11.79 23.38 9.07
N SER A 67 -13.11 23.48 9.28
CA SER A 67 -14.12 23.05 8.32
C SER A 67 -13.96 23.68 6.93
N PRO A 68 -13.67 24.97 6.74
CA PRO A 68 -13.58 25.55 5.39
C PRO A 68 -12.58 24.84 4.48
N SER A 69 -11.48 24.32 5.04
CA SER A 69 -10.42 23.63 4.31
C SER A 69 -10.36 22.12 4.53
N LEU A 70 -11.21 21.53 5.40
CA LEU A 70 -11.14 20.10 5.72
C LEU A 70 -11.90 19.24 4.70
N ALA A 71 -11.21 18.34 4.02
CA ALA A 71 -11.82 17.35 3.14
C ALA A 71 -12.28 16.11 3.89
N PHE A 72 -11.43 15.48 4.70
CA PHE A 72 -11.78 14.24 5.38
C PHE A 72 -11.11 14.06 6.74
N VAL A 73 -11.76 13.25 7.58
CA VAL A 73 -11.21 12.75 8.84
C VAL A 73 -10.94 11.25 8.67
N GLN A 74 -9.68 10.85 8.70
CA GLN A 74 -9.22 9.47 8.59
C GLN A 74 -9.06 8.86 9.98
N PHE A 75 -9.64 7.68 10.19
CA PHE A 75 -9.39 6.87 11.37
C PHE A 75 -8.39 5.75 11.05
N PRO A 76 -7.65 5.23 12.04
CA PRO A 76 -6.77 4.09 11.81
C PRO A 76 -7.56 2.86 11.40
N GLN A 77 -7.04 2.10 10.45
CA GLN A 77 -7.50 0.73 10.23
C GLN A 77 -6.95 -0.15 11.36
N ARG A 78 -7.83 -0.86 12.05
CA ARG A 78 -7.48 -1.82 13.10
C ARG A 78 -8.15 -3.14 12.79
N PHE A 79 -7.51 -4.23 13.16
CA PHE A 79 -7.93 -5.56 12.75
C PHE A 79 -8.06 -6.49 13.94
N HIS A 80 -9.12 -7.29 13.99
CA HIS A 80 -9.39 -8.21 15.10
C HIS A 80 -8.71 -9.57 14.93
N ASN A 81 -8.33 -9.94 13.70
CA ASN A 81 -7.75 -11.24 13.37
C ASN A 81 -6.21 -11.23 13.28
N VAL A 82 -5.54 -10.13 13.68
CA VAL A 82 -4.06 -10.07 13.70
C VAL A 82 -3.51 -11.02 14.76
N SER A 83 -2.56 -11.85 14.35
CA SER A 83 -1.82 -12.75 15.25
C SER A 83 -0.97 -11.93 16.23
N LYS A 84 -0.79 -12.44 17.46
CA LYS A 84 0.16 -11.84 18.44
C LYS A 84 1.58 -11.71 17.90
N ASN A 85 1.95 -12.56 16.93
CA ASN A 85 3.26 -12.53 16.29
C ASN A 85 3.33 -11.58 15.09
N ASP A 86 2.18 -11.23 14.50
CA ASP A 86 2.02 -10.43 13.27
C ASP A 86 3.12 -10.64 12.22
N ILE A 87 3.35 -11.91 11.85
CA ILE A 87 4.48 -12.29 11.00
C ILE A 87 4.43 -11.71 9.58
N TYR A 88 3.30 -11.16 9.14
CA TYR A 88 3.13 -10.57 7.82
C TYR A 88 3.06 -9.04 7.83
N ASP A 89 3.24 -8.41 9.01
CA ASP A 89 3.02 -6.97 9.20
C ASP A 89 1.61 -6.56 8.71
N SER A 90 0.61 -7.36 9.07
CA SER A 90 -0.78 -7.19 8.65
C SER A 90 -1.49 -6.11 9.45
N ALA A 91 -0.95 -5.71 10.61
CA ALA A 91 -1.45 -4.58 11.40
C ALA A 91 -1.13 -3.22 10.77
N LEU A 92 -0.18 -3.16 9.83
CA LEU A 92 0.27 -1.92 9.18
C LEU A 92 0.68 -0.84 10.19
N ARG A 93 1.38 -1.26 11.26
CA ARG A 93 1.75 -0.40 12.40
C ARG A 93 2.46 0.87 11.95
N ALA A 94 3.45 0.73 11.06
CA ALA A 94 4.22 1.87 10.57
C ALA A 94 3.32 2.94 9.92
N CYS A 95 2.27 2.55 9.20
CA CYS A 95 1.34 3.49 8.58
C CYS A 95 0.51 4.25 9.63
N PHE A 96 -0.19 3.52 10.50
CA PHE A 96 -1.21 4.11 11.38
C PHE A 96 -0.69 4.61 12.73
N VAL A 97 0.55 4.30 13.11
CA VAL A 97 1.16 4.74 14.37
C VAL A 97 2.30 5.72 14.15
N VAL A 98 2.97 5.69 12.99
CA VAL A 98 4.12 6.56 12.71
C VAL A 98 3.81 7.54 11.57
N LYS A 99 3.49 7.03 10.38
CA LYS A 99 3.37 7.87 9.17
C LYS A 99 2.18 8.81 9.22
N TRP A 100 0.96 8.31 9.43
CA TRP A 100 -0.24 9.15 9.44
C TRP A 100 -0.28 10.16 10.58
N PRO A 101 0.06 9.80 11.84
CA PRO A 101 0.23 10.81 12.89
C PRO A 101 1.31 11.84 12.56
N GLY A 102 2.43 11.43 11.96
CA GLY A 102 3.50 12.35 11.57
C GLY A 102 3.04 13.36 10.50
N MET A 103 2.28 12.90 9.51
CA MET A 103 1.71 13.75 8.45
C MET A 103 0.55 14.62 8.94
N ASP A 104 -0.15 14.20 10.00
CA ASP A 104 -1.18 15.02 10.65
C ASP A 104 -0.61 16.32 11.25
N GLY A 105 0.69 16.33 11.58
CA GLY A 105 1.42 17.55 11.96
C GLY A 105 1.67 18.53 10.81
N LEU A 106 1.36 18.16 9.56
CA LEU A 106 1.50 18.99 8.36
C LEU A 106 0.13 19.51 7.91
N ILE A 107 -0.45 18.94 6.85
CA ILE A 107 -1.79 19.27 6.37
C ILE A 107 -2.78 18.11 6.48
N GLY A 108 -2.35 16.97 7.04
CA GLY A 108 -3.21 15.82 7.34
C GLY A 108 -2.68 14.50 6.76
N PRO A 109 -3.25 13.36 7.17
CA PRO A 109 -2.87 12.05 6.66
C PRO A 109 -3.36 11.81 5.22
N MET A 110 -2.73 10.86 4.53
CA MET A 110 -3.24 10.38 3.24
C MET A 110 -4.53 9.57 3.41
N LEU A 111 -5.37 9.59 2.37
CA LEU A 111 -6.61 8.84 2.33
C LEU A 111 -6.31 7.32 2.19
N SER A 112 -6.84 6.52 3.12
CA SER A 112 -6.52 5.08 3.23
C SER A 112 -7.67 4.15 2.83
N GLY A 113 -8.52 4.56 1.88
CA GLY A 113 -9.51 3.70 1.22
C GLY A 113 -10.73 3.28 2.04
N THR A 114 -10.69 3.35 3.37
CA THR A 114 -11.77 2.98 4.30
C THR A 114 -11.60 3.70 5.64
N CYS A 115 -12.59 3.61 6.51
CA CYS A 115 -12.59 4.18 7.87
C CYS A 115 -12.41 5.71 7.89
N PHE A 116 -13.06 6.43 6.98
CA PHE A 116 -12.99 7.90 6.94
C PHE A 116 -14.34 8.56 6.70
N TYR A 117 -14.47 9.79 7.21
CA TYR A 117 -15.61 10.67 6.95
C TYR A 117 -15.19 11.78 6.00
N MET A 118 -15.74 11.76 4.79
CA MET A 118 -15.46 12.71 3.70
C MET A 118 -16.53 13.80 3.62
N LYS A 119 -16.12 15.03 3.37
CA LYS A 119 -16.99 16.14 3.00
C LYS A 119 -17.36 16.02 1.53
N ARG A 120 -18.66 15.90 1.23
CA ARG A 120 -19.19 15.78 -0.14
C ARG A 120 -18.65 16.86 -1.06
N LYS A 121 -18.62 18.12 -0.58
CA LYS A 121 -18.11 19.27 -1.32
C LYS A 121 -16.66 19.09 -1.79
N ALA A 122 -15.82 18.41 -1.00
CA ALA A 122 -14.44 18.16 -1.41
C ALA A 122 -14.36 17.23 -2.63
N LEU A 123 -15.26 16.24 -2.73
CA LEU A 123 -15.37 15.35 -3.89
C LEU A 123 -16.00 16.03 -5.11
N TYR A 124 -16.62 17.20 -4.96
CA TYR A 124 -17.16 17.98 -6.08
C TYR A 124 -16.13 18.95 -6.67
N GLY A 125 -14.90 18.99 -6.16
CA GLY A 125 -13.86 19.86 -6.68
C GLY A 125 -13.91 21.30 -6.15
N THR A 126 -12.77 21.99 -6.22
CA THR A 126 -12.59 23.35 -5.67
C THR A 126 -13.03 24.46 -6.60
N ASP A 127 -13.08 24.19 -7.90
CA ASP A 127 -13.36 25.20 -8.93
C ASP A 127 -14.86 25.41 -9.16
N ILE A 128 -15.70 24.62 -8.48
CA ILE A 128 -17.14 24.70 -8.58
C ILE A 128 -17.66 25.71 -7.55
N HIS A 129 -18.20 26.81 -8.07
CA HIS A 129 -18.68 27.95 -7.31
C HIS A 129 -20.12 28.29 -7.68
N LYS A 130 -20.73 29.16 -6.87
CA LYS A 130 -22.18 29.43 -6.90
C LYS A 130 -22.66 30.08 -8.19
N ASP A 131 -21.77 30.78 -8.89
CA ASP A 131 -22.09 31.57 -10.08
C ASP A 131 -21.91 30.79 -11.40
N MET A 132 -21.56 29.50 -11.31
CA MET A 132 -21.37 28.64 -12.47
C MET A 132 -22.71 28.38 -13.17
N ASP A 133 -22.76 28.61 -14.48
CA ASP A 133 -23.96 28.34 -15.28
C ASP A 133 -24.26 26.83 -15.34
N LEU A 134 -25.55 26.50 -15.51
CA LEU A 134 -26.03 25.13 -15.67
C LEU A 134 -25.33 24.42 -16.84
N SER A 135 -24.99 25.13 -17.91
CA SER A 135 -24.27 24.57 -19.05
C SER A 135 -22.84 24.13 -18.69
N GLU A 136 -22.16 24.86 -17.81
CA GLU A 136 -20.84 24.51 -17.30
C GLU A 136 -20.92 23.36 -16.31
N LEU A 137 -21.88 23.39 -15.38
CA LEU A 137 -22.11 22.30 -14.44
C LEU A 137 -22.37 20.96 -15.13
N LYS A 138 -23.05 20.96 -16.29
CA LYS A 138 -23.26 19.75 -17.09
C LYS A 138 -21.96 19.12 -17.58
N LYS A 139 -20.94 19.92 -17.92
CA LYS A 139 -19.62 19.42 -18.34
C LYS A 139 -18.90 18.68 -17.21
N TYR A 140 -19.15 19.06 -15.96
CA TYR A 140 -18.54 18.43 -14.79
C TYR A 140 -19.35 17.23 -14.30
N PHE A 141 -20.65 17.41 -14.09
CA PHE A 141 -21.49 16.45 -13.37
C PHE A 141 -22.38 15.57 -14.25
N GLY A 142 -22.45 15.84 -15.55
CA GLY A 142 -23.32 15.14 -16.50
C GLY A 142 -24.65 15.84 -16.74
N SER A 143 -25.50 15.22 -17.56
CA SER A 143 -26.65 15.85 -18.21
C SER A 143 -27.90 15.99 -17.32
N SER A 144 -27.96 15.36 -16.14
CA SER A 144 -29.15 15.36 -15.29
C SER A 144 -29.40 16.73 -14.63
N ASN A 145 -30.40 17.47 -15.11
CA ASN A 145 -30.85 18.71 -14.46
C ASN A 145 -31.33 18.48 -13.01
N LYS A 146 -31.96 17.33 -12.73
CA LYS A 146 -32.45 17.01 -11.38
C LYS A 146 -31.30 16.77 -10.41
N PHE A 147 -30.22 16.13 -10.85
CA PHE A 147 -29.01 15.97 -10.05
C PHE A 147 -28.26 17.29 -9.88
N LEU A 148 -28.19 18.11 -10.92
CA LEU A 148 -27.55 19.42 -10.84
C LEU A 148 -28.21 20.33 -9.80
N SER A 149 -29.53 20.28 -9.64
CA SER A 149 -30.21 21.07 -8.59
C SER A 149 -29.83 20.62 -7.18
N THR A 150 -29.60 19.33 -6.94
CA THR A 150 -29.13 18.83 -5.63
C THR A 150 -27.67 19.19 -5.38
N VAL A 151 -26.84 19.20 -6.42
CA VAL A 151 -25.45 19.69 -6.38
C VAL A 151 -25.40 21.17 -6.02
N ILE A 152 -26.18 22.03 -6.69
CA ILE A 152 -26.27 23.47 -6.38
C ILE A 152 -26.72 23.69 -4.94
N THR A 153 -27.72 22.93 -4.48
CA THR A 153 -28.21 22.99 -3.08
C THR A 153 -27.09 22.66 -2.08
N SER A 154 -26.31 21.61 -2.36
CA SER A 154 -25.15 21.18 -1.55
C SER A 154 -24.05 22.26 -1.50
N ILE A 155 -23.70 22.85 -2.65
CA ILE A 155 -22.69 23.92 -2.76
C ILE A 155 -23.12 25.17 -1.99
N ASN A 156 -24.42 25.49 -2.04
CA ASN A 156 -24.99 26.66 -1.38
C ASN A 156 -25.13 26.52 0.13
N HIS A 157 -24.84 25.34 0.71
CA HIS A 157 -25.07 25.05 2.13
C HIS A 157 -26.52 25.33 2.58
N MET A 158 -27.48 25.24 1.65
CA MET A 158 -28.89 25.35 2.02
C MET A 158 -29.28 24.09 2.79
N GLN A 159 -29.85 24.27 3.99
CA GLN A 159 -30.37 23.15 4.77
C GLN A 159 -31.46 22.46 3.96
N ASN A 160 -31.27 21.17 3.68
CA ASN A 160 -32.37 20.32 3.25
C ASN A 160 -33.26 20.07 4.47
N ASP A 161 -34.33 20.84 4.59
CA ASP A 161 -35.39 20.64 5.59
C ASP A 161 -36.29 19.42 5.27
N ALA A 162 -36.00 18.76 4.15
CA ALA A 162 -36.61 17.50 3.79
C ALA A 162 -35.87 16.37 4.51
N GLY A 163 -36.41 15.92 5.65
CA GLY A 163 -36.29 14.51 6.03
C GLY A 163 -36.61 13.62 4.81
N VAL A 164 -36.17 12.36 4.80
CA VAL A 164 -36.46 11.41 3.71
C VAL A 164 -37.99 11.20 3.64
N LYS A 165 -38.68 12.14 2.98
CA LYS A 165 -40.05 11.99 2.48
C LYS A 165 -39.94 10.91 1.42
N GLU A 166 -40.90 10.00 1.43
CA GLU A 166 -41.01 8.76 0.66
C GLU A 166 -40.18 8.72 -0.63
N PHE A 167 -39.59 7.55 -0.93
CA PHE A 167 -38.92 7.29 -2.21
C PHE A 167 -39.92 7.39 -3.36
N ALA A 168 -40.22 8.61 -3.80
CA ALA A 168 -41.05 8.88 -4.95
C ALA A 168 -40.43 8.20 -6.18
N ASP A 169 -41.28 7.61 -7.03
CA ASP A 169 -40.85 6.84 -8.20
C ASP A 169 -39.92 7.65 -9.10
N ASP A 170 -40.11 8.97 -9.17
CA ASP A 170 -39.28 9.87 -9.97
C ASP A 170 -37.82 9.95 -9.48
N LYS A 171 -37.58 9.93 -8.17
CA LYS A 171 -36.22 9.85 -7.58
C LYS A 171 -35.57 8.49 -7.84
N ILE A 172 -36.35 7.41 -7.84
CA ILE A 172 -35.84 6.06 -8.14
C ILE A 172 -35.43 5.97 -9.62
N GLN A 173 -36.25 6.49 -10.55
CA GLN A 173 -35.90 6.52 -11.97
C GLN A 173 -34.65 7.38 -12.22
N GLU A 174 -34.55 8.53 -11.54
CA GLU A 174 -33.36 9.37 -11.62
C GLU A 174 -32.12 8.63 -11.08
N ALA A 175 -32.23 7.97 -9.93
CA ALA A 175 -31.13 7.18 -9.37
C ALA A 175 -30.67 6.05 -10.31
N LYS A 176 -31.60 5.38 -11.01
CA LYS A 176 -31.26 4.38 -12.03
C LYS A 176 -30.48 5.00 -13.19
N PHE A 177 -30.89 6.17 -13.67
CA PHE A 177 -30.18 6.91 -14.72
C PHE A 177 -28.75 7.28 -14.29
N LEU A 178 -28.58 7.80 -13.08
CA LEU A 178 -27.27 8.16 -12.51
C LEU A 178 -26.34 6.96 -12.26
N ALA A 179 -26.91 5.75 -12.12
CA ALA A 179 -26.20 4.49 -11.96
C ALA A 179 -25.93 3.75 -13.27
N SER A 180 -26.33 4.32 -14.41
CA SER A 180 -26.07 3.75 -15.74
C SER A 180 -24.58 3.82 -16.09
N CYS A 181 -24.13 2.89 -16.93
CA CYS A 181 -22.72 2.80 -17.33
C CYS A 181 -22.30 3.89 -18.34
N THR A 182 -23.24 4.64 -18.89
CA THR A 182 -23.01 5.71 -19.88
C THR A 182 -23.05 7.10 -19.28
N TYR A 183 -23.51 7.25 -18.02
CA TYR A 183 -23.72 8.57 -17.41
C TYR A 183 -22.44 9.43 -17.39
N GLU A 184 -21.27 8.81 -17.27
CA GLU A 184 -19.98 9.50 -17.10
C GLU A 184 -19.34 9.97 -18.42
N GLN A 185 -19.86 9.55 -19.59
CA GLN A 185 -19.18 9.70 -20.90
C GLN A 185 -18.82 11.15 -21.28
N ASP A 186 -19.69 12.11 -20.98
CA ASP A 186 -19.51 13.53 -21.34
C ASP A 186 -19.36 14.41 -20.08
N SER A 187 -18.68 13.88 -19.06
CA SER A 187 -18.54 14.53 -17.76
C SER A 187 -17.10 14.44 -17.23
N GLN A 188 -16.80 15.14 -16.13
CA GLN A 188 -15.50 15.07 -15.45
C GLN A 188 -15.48 14.05 -14.29
N TRP A 189 -16.45 13.13 -14.23
CA TRP A 189 -16.48 12.07 -13.22
C TRP A 189 -15.26 11.15 -13.35
N GLY A 190 -14.54 10.97 -12.25
CA GLY A 190 -13.32 10.16 -12.20
C GLY A 190 -12.05 10.85 -12.69
N GLU A 191 -12.16 12.01 -13.33
CA GLU A 191 -11.02 12.81 -13.81
C GLU A 191 -10.77 14.03 -12.90
N GLU A 192 -11.82 14.80 -12.61
CA GLU A 192 -11.75 15.97 -11.72
C GLU A 192 -12.73 15.91 -10.55
N ILE A 193 -13.80 15.10 -10.69
CA ILE A 193 -14.93 14.98 -9.76
C ILE A 193 -15.01 13.55 -9.22
N GLY A 194 -15.28 13.43 -7.93
CA GLY A 194 -15.43 12.17 -7.23
C GLY A 194 -14.10 11.52 -6.86
N PHE A 195 -14.11 10.19 -6.79
CA PHE A 195 -12.92 9.35 -6.65
C PHE A 195 -12.26 9.18 -8.02
N LEU A 196 -10.95 9.39 -8.07
CA LEU A 196 -10.23 9.58 -9.32
C LEU A 196 -9.72 8.25 -9.89
N TYR A 197 -9.81 8.08 -11.22
CA TYR A 197 -9.63 6.79 -11.92
C TYR A 197 -8.20 6.53 -12.40
N HIS A 198 -7.30 7.51 -12.27
CA HIS A 198 -5.95 7.47 -12.88
C HIS A 198 -5.06 6.33 -12.35
N SER A 199 -5.37 5.77 -11.18
CA SER A 199 -4.58 4.69 -10.59
C SER A 199 -5.44 3.63 -9.90
N VAL A 200 -4.91 2.40 -9.83
CA VAL A 200 -5.51 1.29 -9.04
C VAL A 200 -5.47 1.49 -7.52
N VAL A 201 -4.76 2.53 -7.05
CA VAL A 201 -4.82 3.06 -5.68
C VAL A 201 -5.59 4.39 -5.69
N GLU A 202 -6.89 4.32 -5.98
CA GLU A 202 -7.73 5.50 -6.15
C GLU A 202 -7.79 6.36 -4.90
N ASP A 203 -7.63 5.72 -3.73
CA ASP A 203 -7.63 6.36 -2.43
C ASP A 203 -6.43 7.30 -2.27
N TYR A 204 -5.22 6.77 -2.43
CA TYR A 204 -3.99 7.55 -2.42
C TYR A 204 -4.06 8.69 -3.44
N PHE A 205 -4.46 8.39 -4.67
CA PHE A 205 -4.50 9.39 -5.74
C PHE A 205 -5.56 10.48 -5.50
N THR A 206 -6.77 10.11 -5.05
CA THR A 206 -7.81 11.09 -4.71
C THR A 206 -7.37 11.97 -3.55
N GLY A 207 -6.80 11.38 -2.49
CA GLY A 207 -6.26 12.14 -1.35
C GLY A 207 -5.17 13.12 -1.77
N PHE A 208 -4.22 12.66 -2.59
CA PHE A 208 -3.15 13.49 -3.15
C PHE A 208 -3.69 14.70 -3.93
N ILE A 209 -4.65 14.49 -4.83
CA ILE A 209 -5.22 15.57 -5.64
C ILE A 209 -6.03 16.55 -4.76
N LEU A 210 -6.75 16.06 -3.75
CA LEU A 210 -7.44 16.92 -2.79
C LEU A 210 -6.46 17.85 -2.07
N HIS A 211 -5.34 17.32 -1.59
CA HIS A 211 -4.28 18.11 -0.95
C HIS A 211 -3.61 19.09 -1.92
N CYS A 212 -3.38 18.70 -3.18
CA CYS A 212 -2.87 19.60 -4.23
C CYS A 212 -3.84 20.77 -4.50
N LYS A 213 -5.15 20.53 -4.41
CA LYS A 213 -6.21 21.54 -4.52
C LYS A 213 -6.35 22.41 -3.24
N GLY A 214 -5.54 22.17 -2.20
CA GLY A 214 -5.49 22.95 -0.98
C GLY A 214 -6.43 22.48 0.13
N TRP A 215 -7.08 21.32 -0.04
CA TRP A 215 -7.79 20.69 1.06
C TRP A 215 -6.81 20.11 2.09
N LYS A 216 -7.26 20.04 3.34
CA LYS A 216 -6.58 19.40 4.47
C LYS A 216 -7.31 18.15 4.92
N SER A 217 -6.65 17.30 5.67
CA SER A 217 -7.26 16.14 6.35
C SER A 217 -6.87 16.11 7.82
N VAL A 218 -7.53 15.24 8.59
CA VAL A 218 -7.22 15.01 10.01
C VAL A 218 -7.09 13.52 10.27
N PHE A 219 -6.13 13.14 11.10
CA PHE A 219 -6.01 11.79 11.66
C PHE A 219 -6.66 11.69 13.04
N CYS A 220 -7.79 11.00 13.15
CA CYS A 220 -8.48 10.80 14.42
C CYS A 220 -8.23 9.37 14.95
N ASN A 221 -7.45 9.27 16.03
CA ASN A 221 -7.10 8.00 16.68
C ASN A 221 -7.65 7.94 18.12
N PRO A 222 -8.94 7.62 18.29
CA PRO A 222 -9.52 7.43 19.62
C PRO A 222 -8.90 6.23 20.36
N SER A 223 -8.96 6.26 21.69
CA SER A 223 -8.44 5.19 22.55
C SER A 223 -9.13 3.85 22.30
N ARG A 224 -10.45 3.85 22.10
CA ARG A 224 -11.20 2.71 21.55
C ARG A 224 -11.11 2.77 20.02
N PRO A 225 -10.63 1.72 19.34
CA PRO A 225 -10.66 1.65 17.88
C PRO A 225 -12.06 1.93 17.35
N ALA A 226 -12.21 2.98 16.54
CA ALA A 226 -13.50 3.36 15.97
C ALA A 226 -14.03 2.31 14.98
N PHE A 227 -13.12 1.69 14.24
CA PHE A 227 -13.40 0.69 13.24
C PHE A 227 -12.53 -0.54 13.48
N LEU A 228 -13.08 -1.71 13.24
CA LEU A 228 -12.39 -3.00 13.28
C LEU A 228 -12.68 -3.77 11.99
N GLY A 229 -11.70 -4.50 11.49
CA GLY A 229 -11.89 -5.36 10.33
C GLY A 229 -11.03 -6.60 10.29
N SER A 230 -11.04 -7.26 9.14
CA SER A 230 -10.21 -8.44 8.85
C SER A 230 -9.03 -8.06 7.96
N THR A 231 -7.84 -8.54 8.30
CA THR A 231 -6.63 -8.40 7.48
C THR A 231 -6.21 -9.73 6.86
N THR A 232 -5.20 -9.71 6.00
CA THR A 232 -4.64 -10.92 5.38
C THR A 232 -3.90 -11.77 6.42
N THR A 233 -4.15 -13.08 6.39
CA THR A 233 -3.58 -14.06 7.33
C THR A 233 -2.65 -15.06 6.65
N ASN A 234 -2.37 -14.89 5.36
CA ASN A 234 -1.45 -15.72 4.60
C ASN A 234 -0.53 -14.88 3.70
N LEU A 235 0.59 -15.49 3.31
CA LEU A 235 1.62 -14.81 2.53
C LEU A 235 1.13 -14.46 1.12
N ASN A 236 0.37 -15.34 0.47
CA ASN A 236 -0.09 -15.14 -0.90
C ASN A 236 -0.91 -13.85 -1.03
N ASP A 237 -1.95 -13.71 -0.20
CA ASP A 237 -2.86 -12.58 -0.25
C ASP A 237 -2.16 -11.28 0.16
N THR A 238 -1.24 -11.36 1.12
CA THR A 238 -0.37 -10.25 1.51
C THR A 238 0.47 -9.74 0.32
N LEU A 239 1.08 -10.65 -0.44
CA LEU A 239 1.92 -10.29 -1.60
C LEU A 239 1.11 -9.85 -2.82
N VAL A 240 -0.06 -10.45 -3.07
CA VAL A 240 -0.99 -10.02 -4.12
C VAL A 240 -1.51 -8.60 -3.82
N GLN A 241 -1.94 -8.35 -2.58
CA GLN A 241 -2.37 -7.03 -2.14
C GLN A 241 -1.25 -6.02 -2.27
N GLY A 242 -0.05 -6.36 -1.77
CA GLY A 242 1.13 -5.51 -1.90
C GLY A 242 1.44 -5.19 -3.36
N THR A 243 1.42 -6.17 -4.26
CA THR A 243 1.70 -5.97 -5.69
C THR A 243 0.76 -4.93 -6.30
N ARG A 244 -0.55 -5.00 -5.98
CA ARG A 244 -1.54 -4.01 -6.44
C ARG A 244 -1.24 -2.61 -5.93
N TRP A 245 -0.95 -2.46 -4.64
CA TRP A 245 -0.63 -1.16 -4.06
C TRP A 245 0.60 -0.54 -4.70
N ASN A 246 1.67 -1.32 -4.82
CA ASN A 246 2.92 -0.83 -5.38
C ASN A 246 2.80 -0.51 -6.87
N SER A 247 2.03 -1.29 -7.64
CA SER A 247 1.72 -0.96 -9.03
C SER A 247 1.01 0.39 -9.15
N GLY A 248 -0.03 0.64 -8.35
CA GLY A 248 -0.74 1.91 -8.38
C GLY A 248 0.12 3.10 -7.92
N LEU A 249 0.92 2.93 -6.87
CA LEU A 249 1.86 3.96 -6.41
C LEU A 249 2.86 4.35 -7.52
N MET A 250 3.37 3.36 -8.26
CA MET A 250 4.26 3.58 -9.41
C MET A 250 3.54 4.19 -10.62
N GLU A 251 2.27 3.86 -10.87
CA GLU A 251 1.45 4.55 -11.89
C GLU A 251 1.38 6.06 -11.62
N VAL A 252 1.18 6.46 -10.36
CA VAL A 252 1.19 7.89 -10.00
C VAL A 252 2.58 8.48 -10.18
N LEU A 253 3.64 7.81 -9.70
CA LEU A 253 5.02 8.30 -9.79
C LEU A 253 5.50 8.52 -11.23
N PHE A 254 5.16 7.60 -12.15
CA PHE A 254 5.57 7.68 -13.56
C PHE A 254 4.66 8.56 -14.42
N SER A 255 3.55 9.05 -13.87
CA SER A 255 2.63 9.93 -14.59
C SER A 255 2.98 11.41 -14.45
N ARG A 256 2.25 12.25 -15.20
CA ARG A 256 2.26 13.71 -15.00
C ARG A 256 1.90 14.16 -13.58
N PHE A 257 1.27 13.27 -12.79
CA PHE A 257 0.86 13.52 -11.41
C PHE A 257 1.91 13.11 -10.38
N CYS A 258 3.16 12.87 -10.78
CA CYS A 258 4.26 12.65 -9.86
C CYS A 258 4.25 13.69 -8.72
N PRO A 259 4.27 13.30 -7.43
CA PRO A 259 4.20 14.25 -6.32
C PRO A 259 5.29 15.33 -6.33
N LEU A 260 6.49 15.00 -6.83
CA LEU A 260 7.61 15.93 -6.96
C LEU A 260 7.52 16.84 -8.21
N VAL A 261 6.51 16.67 -9.06
CA VAL A 261 6.29 17.51 -10.24
C VAL A 261 4.97 18.26 -10.12
N TYR A 262 3.86 17.51 -9.98
CA TYR A 262 2.53 18.07 -9.86
C TYR A 262 2.32 18.70 -8.48
N GLY A 263 2.70 18.00 -7.41
CA GLY A 263 2.57 18.50 -6.04
C GLY A 263 3.34 19.79 -5.82
N LEU A 264 4.59 19.88 -6.28
CA LEU A 264 5.41 21.10 -6.18
C LEU A 264 4.86 22.30 -6.96
N LYS A 265 4.09 22.06 -8.04
CA LYS A 265 3.41 23.10 -8.82
C LYS A 265 2.04 23.49 -8.24
N SER A 266 1.58 22.80 -7.19
CA SER A 266 0.26 22.96 -6.60
C SER A 266 0.30 23.83 -5.34
N ARG A 267 -0.80 23.83 -4.55
CA ARG A 267 -0.88 24.53 -3.25
C ARG A 267 -0.33 23.70 -2.08
N MET A 268 0.17 22.49 -2.34
CA MET A 268 0.64 21.57 -1.30
C MET A 268 2.05 21.94 -0.79
N PRO A 269 2.30 21.94 0.53
CA PRO A 269 3.63 22.23 1.08
C PRO A 269 4.70 21.22 0.64
N LEU A 270 5.94 21.68 0.51
CA LEU A 270 7.09 20.85 0.08
C LEU A 270 7.22 19.56 0.91
N LEU A 271 7.12 19.65 2.24
CA LEU A 271 7.30 18.48 3.10
C LEU A 271 6.17 17.45 2.91
N GLU A 272 4.95 17.90 2.66
CA GLU A 272 3.82 17.02 2.29
C GLU A 272 4.06 16.36 0.93
N CYS A 273 4.55 17.12 -0.07
CA CYS A 273 4.98 16.57 -1.36
C CYS A 273 6.04 15.49 -1.19
N MET A 274 6.99 15.67 -0.28
CA MET A 274 8.00 14.66 0.05
C MET A 274 7.39 13.42 0.71
N CYS A 275 6.38 13.56 1.58
CA CYS A 275 5.67 12.42 2.17
C CYS A 275 4.93 11.59 1.11
N TYR A 276 4.19 12.23 0.20
CA TYR A 276 3.57 11.58 -0.95
C TYR A 276 4.60 10.94 -1.87
N ALA A 277 5.66 11.66 -2.22
CA ALA A 277 6.74 11.14 -3.07
C ALA A 277 7.42 9.92 -2.44
N TYR A 278 7.69 9.94 -1.14
CA TYR A 278 8.29 8.82 -0.42
C TYR A 278 7.44 7.56 -0.54
N LEU A 279 6.11 7.67 -0.34
CA LEU A 279 5.24 6.50 -0.47
C LEU A 279 5.15 6.03 -1.93
N ALA A 280 5.02 6.95 -2.88
CA ALA A 280 4.99 6.63 -4.32
C ALA A 280 6.26 5.95 -4.82
N ALA A 281 7.43 6.37 -4.31
CA ALA A 281 8.75 5.86 -4.71
C ALA A 281 9.22 4.66 -3.89
N GLN A 282 8.55 4.32 -2.78
CA GLN A 282 8.87 3.16 -1.95
C GLN A 282 9.05 1.84 -2.74
N PRO A 283 8.24 1.54 -3.79
CA PRO A 283 8.42 0.31 -4.57
C PRO A 283 9.80 0.23 -5.27
N LEU A 284 10.45 1.36 -5.56
CA LEU A 284 11.77 1.39 -6.20
C LEU A 284 12.88 0.77 -5.34
N TYR A 285 12.65 0.56 -4.03
CA TYR A 285 13.56 -0.22 -3.18
C TYR A 285 13.79 -1.64 -3.70
N CYS A 286 12.94 -2.17 -4.57
CA CYS A 286 13.18 -3.47 -5.19
C CYS A 286 14.52 -3.53 -5.94
N PHE A 287 14.94 -2.45 -6.62
CA PHE A 287 16.17 -2.45 -7.41
C PHE A 287 17.43 -2.62 -6.54
N PRO A 288 17.69 -1.76 -5.53
CA PRO A 288 18.83 -1.97 -4.64
C PRO A 288 18.69 -3.27 -3.84
N ALA A 289 17.48 -3.69 -3.47
CA ALA A 289 17.29 -4.97 -2.78
C ALA A 289 17.74 -6.16 -3.63
N TRP A 290 17.37 -6.21 -4.92
CA TRP A 290 17.81 -7.25 -5.85
C TRP A 290 19.33 -7.23 -6.08
N VAL A 291 19.93 -6.05 -6.21
CA VAL A 291 21.39 -5.91 -6.32
C VAL A 291 22.08 -6.45 -5.06
N LEU A 292 21.63 -6.04 -3.87
CA LEU A 292 22.20 -6.46 -2.59
C LEU A 292 21.89 -7.92 -2.21
N ALA A 293 20.90 -8.52 -2.86
CA ALA A 293 20.54 -9.93 -2.71
C ALA A 293 21.36 -10.87 -3.60
N ILE A 294 22.05 -10.33 -4.63
CA ILE A 294 22.81 -11.13 -5.60
C ILE A 294 24.31 -10.78 -5.54
N ILE A 295 24.67 -9.51 -5.73
CA ILE A 295 26.08 -9.12 -5.93
C ILE A 295 26.94 -9.41 -4.70
N PRO A 296 26.55 -9.04 -3.46
CA PRO A 296 27.35 -9.37 -2.28
C PRO A 296 27.59 -10.86 -2.09
N GLN A 297 26.62 -11.72 -2.45
CA GLN A 297 26.70 -13.17 -2.34
C GLN A 297 27.69 -13.73 -3.35
N LEU A 298 27.67 -13.23 -4.59
CA LEU A 298 28.65 -13.59 -5.61
C LEU A 298 30.07 -13.13 -5.22
N CYS A 299 30.23 -11.91 -4.71
CA CYS A 299 31.52 -11.44 -4.19
C CYS A 299 32.01 -12.32 -3.03
N LEU A 300 31.12 -12.67 -2.10
CA LEU A 300 31.43 -13.51 -0.94
C LEU A 300 31.88 -14.92 -1.35
N LEU A 301 31.22 -15.52 -2.35
CA LEU A 301 31.58 -16.81 -2.92
C LEU A 301 33.01 -16.78 -3.51
N ASN A 302 33.33 -15.73 -4.25
CA ASN A 302 34.63 -15.56 -4.92
C ASN A 302 35.72 -15.00 -3.99
N GLY A 303 35.39 -14.66 -2.75
CA GLY A 303 36.34 -14.07 -1.80
C GLY A 303 36.77 -12.65 -2.16
N ILE A 304 35.89 -11.89 -2.82
CA ILE A 304 36.11 -10.49 -3.20
C ILE A 304 35.56 -9.59 -2.08
N PRO A 305 36.41 -8.85 -1.35
CA PRO A 305 35.98 -8.03 -0.23
C PRO A 305 35.27 -6.76 -0.72
N ILE A 306 34.03 -6.54 -0.29
CA ILE A 306 33.27 -5.29 -0.55
C ILE A 306 33.16 -4.37 0.68
N TYR A 307 33.63 -4.82 1.84
CA TYR A 307 33.70 -4.03 3.06
C TYR A 307 35.15 -3.85 3.52
N PRO A 308 35.46 -2.81 4.31
CA PRO A 308 36.79 -2.63 4.88
C PRO A 308 37.20 -3.84 5.73
N LYS A 309 38.51 -4.14 5.73
CA LYS A 309 39.09 -5.15 6.64
C LYS A 309 38.83 -4.76 8.10
N VAL A 310 38.68 -5.75 8.98
CA VAL A 310 38.43 -5.53 10.42
C VAL A 310 39.51 -4.67 11.08
N SER A 311 40.76 -4.78 10.64
CA SER A 311 41.89 -3.96 11.10
C SER A 311 41.86 -2.51 10.61
N SER A 312 41.00 -2.18 9.63
CA SER A 312 40.87 -0.83 9.11
C SER A 312 40.02 0.02 10.06
N PRO A 313 40.43 1.26 10.40
CA PRO A 313 39.59 2.19 11.15
C PRO A 313 38.22 2.43 10.52
N TRP A 314 38.11 2.33 9.18
CA TRP A 314 36.85 2.44 8.47
C TRP A 314 35.85 1.35 8.83
N PHE A 315 36.30 0.15 9.22
CA PHE A 315 35.39 -0.92 9.64
C PHE A 315 34.53 -0.50 10.84
N ALA A 316 35.08 0.29 11.76
CA ALA A 316 34.33 0.84 12.88
C ALA A 316 33.20 1.76 12.43
N VAL A 317 33.43 2.59 11.40
CA VAL A 317 32.41 3.49 10.81
C VAL A 317 31.26 2.68 10.21
N TYR A 318 31.55 1.67 9.39
CA TYR A 318 30.53 0.81 8.79
C TYR A 318 29.76 0.00 9.84
N SER A 319 30.46 -0.51 10.85
CA SER A 319 29.86 -1.23 11.97
C SER A 319 28.92 -0.32 12.78
N PHE A 320 29.35 0.92 13.04
CA PHE A 320 28.52 1.91 13.71
C PHE A 320 27.26 2.23 12.90
N LEU A 321 27.37 2.44 11.59
CA LEU A 321 26.21 2.71 10.72
C LEU A 321 25.21 1.54 10.71
N PHE A 322 25.72 0.31 10.63
CA PHE A 322 24.89 -0.89 10.67
C PHE A 322 24.15 -1.02 12.01
N VAL A 323 24.88 -0.98 13.13
CA VAL A 323 24.30 -1.13 14.47
C VAL A 323 23.37 0.03 14.82
N SER A 324 23.73 1.27 14.48
CA SER A 324 22.89 2.45 14.74
C SER A 324 21.58 2.40 13.96
N THR A 325 21.59 1.96 12.70
CA THR A 325 20.37 1.80 11.89
C THR A 325 19.44 0.73 12.51
N LEU A 326 19.99 -0.43 12.87
CA LEU A 326 19.23 -1.50 13.51
C LEU A 326 18.63 -1.04 14.85
N SER A 327 19.44 -0.35 15.66
CA SER A 327 19.05 0.13 16.98
C SER A 327 18.00 1.25 16.90
N LYS A 328 18.15 2.18 15.96
CA LYS A 328 17.18 3.25 15.73
C LYS A 328 15.82 2.68 15.32
N TYR A 329 15.81 1.72 14.41
CA TYR A 329 14.56 1.10 13.99
C TYR A 329 13.92 0.28 15.12
N LEU A 330 14.73 -0.43 15.93
CA LEU A 330 14.23 -1.12 17.11
C LEU A 330 13.59 -0.14 18.11
N TRP A 331 14.25 0.98 18.35
CA TRP A 331 13.74 2.04 19.23
C TRP A 331 12.40 2.59 18.71
N ASP A 332 12.27 2.83 17.39
CA ASP A 332 11.02 3.28 16.78
C ASP A 332 9.89 2.25 16.96
N VAL A 333 10.18 0.96 16.77
CA VAL A 333 9.21 -0.12 16.94
C VAL A 333 8.75 -0.20 18.40
N VAL A 334 9.68 -0.20 19.36
CA VAL A 334 9.36 -0.33 20.79
C VAL A 334 8.58 0.88 21.30
N ASN A 335 9.00 2.10 20.94
CA ASN A 335 8.32 3.32 21.38
C ASN A 335 6.91 3.48 20.85
N THR A 336 6.59 2.79 19.76
CA THR A 336 5.26 2.80 19.14
C THR A 336 4.44 1.58 19.50
N GLY A 337 4.84 0.86 20.57
CA GLY A 337 4.12 -0.26 21.15
C GLY A 337 4.41 -1.63 20.53
N GLY A 338 5.36 -1.72 19.60
CA GLY A 338 5.82 -2.99 19.05
C GLY A 338 6.80 -3.72 19.96
N THR A 339 7.03 -5.01 19.68
CA THR A 339 8.00 -5.84 20.42
C THR A 339 9.30 -5.99 19.62
N THR A 340 10.36 -6.53 20.25
CA THR A 340 11.58 -6.95 19.53
C THR A 340 11.26 -7.98 18.43
N ARG A 341 10.26 -8.83 18.65
CA ARG A 341 9.75 -9.77 17.63
C ARG A 341 9.08 -9.03 16.47
N THR A 342 8.31 -7.98 16.75
CA THR A 342 7.72 -7.10 15.72
C THR A 342 8.81 -6.50 14.86
N TRP A 343 9.87 -5.95 15.47
CA TRP A 343 11.02 -5.39 14.75
C TRP A 343 11.69 -6.41 13.84
N TRP A 344 11.93 -7.63 14.34
CA TRP A 344 12.52 -8.71 13.55
C TRP A 344 11.64 -9.15 12.38
N ASN A 345 10.33 -9.22 12.60
CA ASN A 345 9.36 -9.57 11.56
C ASN A 345 9.22 -8.46 10.51
N GLU A 346 9.22 -7.20 10.90
CA GLU A 346 9.15 -6.07 9.97
C GLU A 346 10.37 -6.03 9.02
N TRP A 347 11.58 -6.30 9.53
CA TRP A 347 12.77 -6.49 8.67
C TRP A 347 12.58 -7.61 7.65
N ARG A 348 12.12 -8.78 8.10
CA ARG A 348 11.88 -9.93 7.23
C ARG A 348 10.83 -9.61 6.16
N VAL A 349 9.70 -9.05 6.58
CA VAL A 349 8.59 -8.72 5.68
C VAL A 349 9.00 -7.65 4.68
N TRP A 350 9.80 -6.66 5.09
CA TRP A 350 10.37 -5.67 4.17
C TRP A 350 11.26 -6.33 3.12
N MET A 351 12.16 -7.25 3.50
CA MET A 351 12.99 -7.99 2.54
C MET A 351 12.14 -8.82 1.57
N ILE A 352 11.18 -9.58 2.09
CA ILE A 352 10.26 -10.39 1.28
C ILE A 352 9.48 -9.50 0.30
N LYS A 353 8.83 -8.43 0.79
CA LYS A 353 8.06 -7.48 -0.05
C LYS A 353 8.95 -6.82 -1.11
N SER A 354 10.20 -6.49 -0.78
CA SER A 354 11.14 -5.85 -1.72
C SER A 354 11.48 -6.73 -2.92
N ILE A 355 11.77 -8.01 -2.69
CA ILE A 355 12.09 -8.98 -3.75
C ILE A 355 10.85 -9.38 -4.56
N THR A 356 9.66 -9.33 -3.93
CA THR A 356 8.41 -9.82 -4.51
C THR A 356 7.47 -8.66 -4.89
N ALA A 357 6.60 -8.24 -3.98
CA ALA A 357 5.51 -7.30 -4.23
C ALA A 357 5.99 -5.95 -4.82
N TYR A 358 7.13 -5.43 -4.37
CA TYR A 358 7.68 -4.17 -4.88
C TYR A 358 8.21 -4.35 -6.30
N PHE A 359 8.96 -5.43 -6.53
CA PHE A 359 9.49 -5.77 -7.86
C PHE A 359 8.37 -5.97 -8.87
N TYR A 360 7.39 -6.82 -8.55
CA TYR A 360 6.30 -7.13 -9.47
C TYR A 360 5.31 -5.99 -9.63
N GLY A 361 5.08 -5.18 -8.58
CA GLY A 361 4.28 -3.96 -8.69
C GLY A 361 4.95 -2.94 -9.62
N THR A 362 6.26 -2.74 -9.46
CA THR A 362 7.05 -1.84 -10.31
C THR A 362 7.08 -2.33 -11.76
N LEU A 363 7.34 -3.62 -11.98
CA LEU A 363 7.33 -4.22 -13.31
C LEU A 363 5.95 -4.08 -13.97
N ASP A 364 4.87 -4.33 -13.23
CA ASP A 364 3.50 -4.17 -13.74
C ASP A 364 3.23 -2.73 -14.19
N ALA A 365 3.61 -1.73 -13.39
CA ALA A 365 3.47 -0.33 -13.75
C ALA A 365 4.30 0.06 -14.99
N ILE A 366 5.54 -0.43 -15.11
CA ILE A 366 6.39 -0.22 -16.28
C ILE A 366 5.75 -0.85 -17.53
N LEU A 367 5.26 -2.09 -17.44
CA LEU A 367 4.62 -2.76 -18.57
C LEU A 367 3.35 -2.05 -19.03
N LYS A 368 2.56 -1.50 -18.09
CA LYS A 368 1.40 -0.64 -18.40
C LYS A 368 1.81 0.66 -19.07
N LEU A 369 2.88 1.30 -18.59
CA LEU A 369 3.40 2.55 -19.15
C LEU A 369 3.77 2.40 -20.63
N TYR A 370 4.36 1.26 -21.01
CA TYR A 370 4.71 0.94 -22.41
C TYR A 370 3.57 0.26 -23.20
N GLY A 371 2.38 0.12 -22.61
CA GLY A 371 1.21 -0.46 -23.29
C GLY A 371 1.25 -1.99 -23.48
N PHE A 372 2.19 -2.70 -22.86
CA PHE A 372 2.32 -4.15 -22.96
C PHE A 372 1.33 -4.92 -22.09
N ARG A 373 0.65 -4.25 -21.14
CA ARG A 373 -0.34 -4.88 -20.26
C ARG A 373 -1.52 -3.94 -20.00
N LYS A 374 -2.74 -4.50 -20.00
CA LYS A 374 -3.96 -3.79 -19.57
C LYS A 374 -4.06 -3.78 -18.04
N ALA A 375 -4.72 -2.78 -17.48
CA ALA A 375 -5.04 -2.72 -16.07
C ALA A 375 -5.85 -3.96 -15.64
N SER A 376 -5.33 -4.74 -14.69
CA SER A 376 -6.01 -5.87 -14.06
C SER A 376 -6.15 -5.62 -12.57
N PHE A 377 -7.28 -6.05 -12.01
CA PHE A 377 -7.59 -5.93 -10.59
C PHE A 377 -8.23 -7.24 -10.12
N LEU A 378 -7.53 -7.94 -9.24
CA LEU A 378 -8.08 -9.05 -8.49
C LEU A 378 -8.26 -8.57 -7.04
N PRO A 379 -9.50 -8.58 -6.50
CA PRO A 379 -9.71 -8.31 -5.08
C PRO A 379 -8.87 -9.25 -4.22
N THR A 380 -8.32 -8.73 -3.13
CA THR A 380 -7.61 -9.57 -2.15
C THR A 380 -8.62 -10.41 -1.39
N ASN A 381 -8.38 -11.72 -1.28
CA ASN A 381 -9.16 -12.55 -0.37
C ASN A 381 -8.73 -12.29 1.08
N LYS A 382 -9.69 -12.05 1.95
CA LYS A 382 -9.50 -11.86 3.39
C LYS A 382 -10.39 -12.80 4.22
N ALA A 383 -11.11 -13.70 3.55
CA ALA A 383 -11.86 -14.76 4.20
C ALA A 383 -10.89 -15.80 4.77
N VAL A 384 -11.23 -16.36 5.92
CA VAL A 384 -10.48 -17.44 6.54
C VAL A 384 -11.21 -18.74 6.21
N ASP A 385 -10.83 -19.35 5.09
CA ASP A 385 -11.49 -20.57 4.61
C ASP A 385 -10.74 -21.87 5.01
N ASP A 386 -9.50 -21.74 5.51
CA ASP A 386 -8.66 -22.86 5.96
C ASP A 386 -8.27 -22.70 7.44
N GLU A 387 -8.88 -23.51 8.31
CA GLU A 387 -8.59 -23.54 9.74
C GLU A 387 -7.12 -23.85 10.03
N GLN A 388 -6.49 -24.76 9.27
CA GLN A 388 -5.08 -25.11 9.46
C GLN A 388 -4.16 -23.96 9.11
N GLN A 389 -4.48 -23.20 8.05
CA GLN A 389 -3.77 -21.97 7.71
C GLN A 389 -3.91 -20.92 8.81
N SER A 390 -5.12 -20.72 9.33
CA SER A 390 -5.37 -19.80 10.43
C SER A 390 -4.56 -20.18 11.67
N MET A 391 -4.52 -21.47 12.03
CA MET A 391 -3.71 -21.98 13.14
C MET A 391 -2.22 -21.68 12.93
N ARG A 392 -1.67 -21.93 11.73
CA ARG A 392 -0.27 -21.57 11.41
C ARG A 392 0.01 -20.09 11.64
N TYR A 393 -0.86 -19.21 11.15
CA TYR A 393 -0.70 -17.77 11.34
C TYR A 393 -0.72 -17.36 12.83
N GLN A 394 -1.63 -17.93 13.63
CA GLN A 394 -1.68 -17.67 15.07
C GLN A 394 -0.42 -18.17 15.80
N MET A 395 0.14 -19.30 15.38
CA MET A 395 1.41 -19.83 15.90
C MET A 395 2.64 -19.05 15.41
N GLY A 396 2.49 -18.11 14.48
CA GLY A 396 3.62 -17.37 13.89
C GLY A 396 4.41 -18.17 12.87
N ILE A 397 3.78 -19.16 12.24
CA ILE A 397 4.36 -20.03 11.22
C ILE A 397 3.96 -19.50 9.84
N TYR A 398 4.94 -19.30 8.95
CA TYR A 398 4.69 -18.85 7.58
C TYR A 398 3.95 -19.91 6.76
N ASP A 399 3.03 -19.48 5.90
CA ASP A 399 2.35 -20.32 4.92
C ASP A 399 2.90 -19.99 3.53
N PHE A 400 3.67 -20.91 2.96
CA PHE A 400 4.31 -20.76 1.65
C PHE A 400 3.45 -21.29 0.49
N GLN A 401 2.17 -21.61 0.72
CA GLN A 401 1.20 -21.88 -0.34
C GLN A 401 0.80 -20.59 -1.08
N ALA A 402 1.79 -19.95 -1.70
CA ALA A 402 1.62 -18.76 -2.52
C ALA A 402 2.00 -19.05 -3.98
N SER A 403 1.65 -18.13 -4.87
CA SER A 403 2.03 -18.21 -6.28
C SER A 403 3.54 -18.45 -6.43
N LYS A 404 3.89 -19.38 -7.33
CA LYS A 404 5.30 -19.68 -7.69
C LYS A 404 6.05 -18.43 -8.16
N MET A 405 5.32 -17.47 -8.73
CA MET A 405 5.85 -16.16 -9.11
C MET A 405 6.52 -15.43 -7.94
N PHE A 406 6.01 -15.58 -6.71
CA PHE A 406 6.61 -14.95 -5.54
C PHE A 406 7.64 -15.84 -4.84
N ILE A 407 7.33 -17.13 -4.68
CA ILE A 407 8.15 -18.02 -3.85
C ILE A 407 9.46 -18.39 -4.54
N VAL A 408 9.46 -18.64 -5.86
CA VAL A 408 10.67 -19.05 -6.57
C VAL A 408 11.80 -17.99 -6.47
N PRO A 409 11.58 -16.70 -6.80
CA PRO A 409 12.60 -15.65 -6.61
C PRO A 409 13.15 -15.57 -5.19
N LEU A 410 12.25 -15.63 -4.20
CA LEU A 410 12.58 -15.52 -2.79
C LEU A 410 13.47 -16.68 -2.33
N VAL A 411 13.10 -17.92 -2.68
CA VAL A 411 13.85 -19.12 -2.34
C VAL A 411 15.18 -19.16 -3.09
N THR A 412 15.23 -18.72 -4.36
CA THR A 412 16.48 -18.62 -5.14
C THR A 412 17.52 -17.75 -4.44
N ILE A 413 17.13 -16.55 -3.97
CA ILE A 413 18.05 -15.64 -3.27
C ILE A 413 18.50 -16.22 -1.92
N VAL A 414 17.61 -16.87 -1.18
CA VAL A 414 17.97 -17.49 0.11
C VAL A 414 18.95 -18.64 -0.10
N ILE A 415 18.75 -19.49 -1.12
CA ILE A 415 19.68 -20.55 -1.50
C ILE A 415 21.03 -19.96 -1.93
N LEU A 416 21.02 -18.90 -2.76
CA LEU A 416 22.23 -18.22 -3.20
C LEU A 416 23.05 -17.71 -2.01
N ASN A 417 22.39 -17.05 -1.06
CA ASN A 417 23.03 -16.55 0.17
C ASN A 417 23.55 -17.70 1.04
N MET A 418 22.78 -18.78 1.19
CA MET A 418 23.17 -19.96 1.98
C MET A 418 24.42 -20.65 1.40
N ILE A 419 24.43 -20.92 0.09
CA ILE A 419 25.58 -21.54 -0.58
C ILE A 419 26.81 -20.66 -0.45
N SER A 420 26.66 -19.35 -0.74
CA SER A 420 27.77 -18.39 -0.68
C SER A 420 28.33 -18.25 0.74
N PHE A 421 27.46 -18.23 1.75
CA PHE A 421 27.85 -18.19 3.16
C PHE A 421 28.63 -19.44 3.58
N VAL A 422 28.09 -20.63 3.32
CA VAL A 422 28.73 -21.89 3.72
C VAL A 422 30.08 -22.04 3.02
N TRP A 423 30.14 -21.79 1.71
CA TRP A 423 31.36 -21.88 0.92
C TRP A 423 32.43 -20.90 1.41
N SER A 424 32.06 -19.66 1.68
CA SER A 424 33.00 -18.64 2.12
C SER A 424 33.52 -18.92 3.54
N VAL A 425 32.66 -19.36 4.46
CA VAL A 425 33.09 -19.73 5.81
C VAL A 425 34.07 -20.90 5.79
N THR A 426 33.76 -21.99 5.08
CA THR A 426 34.61 -23.18 5.06
C THR A 426 35.87 -23.00 4.23
N GLY A 427 35.74 -22.49 3.00
CA GLY A 427 36.85 -22.36 2.06
C GLY A 427 37.68 -21.10 2.27
N LYS A 428 37.05 -19.93 2.36
CA LYS A 428 37.77 -18.64 2.37
C LYS A 428 38.22 -18.23 3.77
N VAL A 429 37.35 -18.39 4.77
CA VAL A 429 37.64 -17.94 6.14
C VAL A 429 38.47 -18.97 6.89
N ILE A 430 38.02 -20.23 6.94
CA ILE A 430 38.69 -21.28 7.73
C ILE A 430 39.92 -21.80 7.01
N TYR A 431 39.78 -22.24 5.75
CA TYR A 431 40.89 -22.87 5.02
C TYR A 431 41.92 -21.87 4.50
N GLU A 432 41.51 -20.77 3.84
CA GLU A 432 42.44 -19.73 3.34
C GLU A 432 42.82 -18.67 4.41
N GLY A 433 42.20 -18.66 5.60
CA GLY A 433 42.54 -17.74 6.69
C GLY A 433 42.13 -16.28 6.47
N ARG A 434 41.18 -15.99 5.57
CA ARG A 434 40.83 -14.61 5.14
C ARG A 434 39.77 -13.92 6.01
N PHE A 435 39.67 -14.30 7.28
CA PHE A 435 38.68 -13.76 8.22
C PHE A 435 38.67 -12.22 8.26
N SER A 436 39.86 -11.61 8.41
CA SER A 436 39.98 -10.15 8.54
C SER A 436 39.45 -9.39 7.32
N GLU A 437 39.39 -10.02 6.15
CA GLU A 437 38.97 -9.38 4.90
C GLU A 437 37.47 -9.55 4.64
N LEU A 438 36.92 -10.71 5.00
CA LEU A 438 35.56 -11.10 4.62
C LEU A 438 34.55 -10.97 5.76
N PHE A 439 35.00 -10.68 6.99
CA PHE A 439 34.14 -10.66 8.19
C PHE A 439 32.85 -9.86 8.02
N GLY A 440 32.92 -8.64 7.48
CA GLY A 440 31.74 -7.79 7.28
C GLY A 440 30.69 -8.43 6.36
N GLN A 441 31.13 -9.05 5.26
CA GLN A 441 30.22 -9.72 4.31
C GLN A 441 29.63 -10.98 4.92
N VAL A 442 30.44 -11.77 5.62
CA VAL A 442 30.00 -12.98 6.33
C VAL A 442 28.96 -12.63 7.39
N LEU A 443 29.17 -11.56 8.17
CA LEU A 443 28.24 -11.09 9.18
C LEU A 443 26.89 -10.67 8.56
N VAL A 444 26.91 -9.90 7.48
CA VAL A 444 25.70 -9.48 6.78
C VAL A 444 24.97 -10.67 6.15
N ALA A 445 25.68 -11.60 5.52
CA ALA A 445 25.11 -12.82 4.95
C ALA A 445 24.44 -13.67 6.03
N PHE A 446 25.09 -13.85 7.18
CA PHE A 446 24.54 -14.53 8.35
C PHE A 446 23.30 -13.83 8.88
N PHE A 447 23.34 -12.50 9.05
CA PHE A 447 22.19 -11.71 9.49
C PHE A 447 20.98 -11.91 8.56
N ILE A 448 21.18 -11.88 7.24
CA ILE A 448 20.12 -12.12 6.26
C ILE A 448 19.53 -13.54 6.41
N LEU A 449 20.37 -14.58 6.60
CA LEU A 449 19.89 -15.95 6.84
C LEU A 449 19.07 -16.05 8.13
N MET A 450 19.51 -15.39 9.21
CA MET A 450 18.80 -15.38 10.50
C MET A 450 17.46 -14.67 10.40
N VAL A 451 17.41 -13.51 9.75
CA VAL A 451 16.16 -12.78 9.50
C VAL A 451 15.22 -13.66 8.68
N ASN A 452 15.71 -14.32 7.65
CA ASN A 452 14.92 -15.13 6.72
C ASN A 452 14.83 -16.62 7.09
N TYR A 453 15.15 -16.99 8.34
CA TYR A 453 15.11 -18.37 8.81
C TYR A 453 13.78 -19.11 8.51
N PRO A 454 12.58 -18.50 8.59
CA PRO A 454 11.34 -19.19 8.26
C PRO A 454 11.28 -19.75 6.82
N ILE A 455 12.01 -19.16 5.88
CA ILE A 455 12.12 -19.68 4.51
C ILE A 455 13.00 -20.94 4.49
N LEU A 456 14.11 -20.95 5.24
CA LEU A 456 14.94 -22.15 5.41
C LEU A 456 14.17 -23.26 6.12
N GLU A 457 13.45 -22.91 7.17
CA GLU A 457 12.58 -23.82 7.91
C GLU A 457 11.50 -24.42 7.01
N GLY A 458 10.81 -23.57 6.24
CA GLY A 458 9.81 -23.98 5.25
C GLY A 458 10.38 -24.89 4.15
N MET A 459 11.64 -24.71 3.78
CA MET A 459 12.30 -25.45 2.69
C MET A 459 12.90 -26.79 3.13
N ILE A 460 13.49 -26.85 4.32
CA ILE A 460 14.35 -27.97 4.76
C ILE A 460 13.66 -28.82 5.82
N PHE A 461 13.02 -28.18 6.82
CA PHE A 461 12.59 -28.86 8.03
C PHE A 461 11.10 -29.17 8.06
N ARG A 462 10.28 -28.40 7.33
CA ARG A 462 8.82 -28.52 7.37
C ARG A 462 8.27 -29.46 6.31
N THR A 463 7.34 -30.31 6.74
CA THR A 463 6.62 -31.28 5.90
C THR A 463 5.10 -31.05 5.89
N ASP A 464 4.61 -30.03 6.60
CA ASP A 464 3.20 -29.65 6.59
C ASP A 464 2.80 -28.95 5.28
N LYS A 465 1.49 -28.82 5.02
CA LYS A 465 0.97 -28.20 3.79
C LYS A 465 1.46 -26.78 3.54
N GLY A 466 1.81 -26.03 4.58
CA GLY A 466 2.33 -24.66 4.46
C GLY A 466 3.83 -24.58 4.20
N SER A 467 4.53 -25.71 4.01
CA SER A 467 5.96 -25.76 3.66
C SER A 467 6.21 -25.38 2.20
N ILE A 468 7.48 -25.20 1.83
CA ILE A 468 7.88 -24.90 0.46
C ILE A 468 7.93 -26.22 -0.32
N PRO A 469 7.18 -26.35 -1.44
CA PRO A 469 7.18 -27.58 -2.22
C PRO A 469 8.57 -27.91 -2.79
N ILE A 470 8.93 -29.20 -2.79
CA ILE A 470 10.21 -29.69 -3.35
C ILE A 470 10.42 -29.22 -4.80
N SER A 471 9.35 -29.18 -5.60
CA SER A 471 9.43 -28.68 -6.99
C SER A 471 9.85 -27.22 -7.08
N VAL A 472 9.44 -26.38 -6.12
CA VAL A 472 9.84 -24.97 -6.02
C VAL A 472 11.29 -24.88 -5.59
N THR A 473 11.73 -25.69 -4.62
CA THR A 473 13.12 -25.77 -4.17
C THR A 473 14.06 -26.17 -5.31
N LEU A 474 13.74 -27.23 -6.06
CA LEU A 474 14.52 -27.70 -7.21
C LEU A 474 14.66 -26.62 -8.29
N LEU A 475 13.54 -25.98 -8.65
CA LEU A 475 13.56 -24.89 -9.63
C LEU A 475 14.39 -23.70 -9.12
N SER A 476 14.26 -23.36 -7.84
CA SER A 476 14.99 -22.25 -7.22
C SER A 476 16.49 -22.51 -7.16
N MET A 477 16.89 -23.76 -6.90
CA MET A 477 18.29 -24.21 -6.97
C MET A 477 18.83 -24.04 -8.39
N LEU A 478 18.09 -24.45 -9.42
CA LEU A 478 18.53 -24.28 -10.81
C LEU A 478 18.79 -22.80 -11.16
N PHE A 479 17.89 -21.90 -10.77
CA PHE A 479 18.12 -20.45 -10.94
C PHE A 479 19.32 -19.96 -10.12
N SER A 480 19.48 -20.43 -8.88
CA SER A 480 20.62 -20.06 -8.03
C SER A 480 21.95 -20.52 -8.63
N PHE A 481 22.01 -21.74 -9.19
CA PHE A 481 23.20 -22.24 -9.87
C PHE A 481 23.51 -21.43 -11.13
N GLY A 482 22.49 -21.06 -11.90
CA GLY A 482 22.66 -20.14 -13.03
C GLY A 482 23.29 -18.81 -12.59
N LEU A 483 22.76 -18.19 -11.53
CA LEU A 483 23.33 -16.96 -10.97
C LEU A 483 24.76 -17.15 -10.48
N LEU A 484 25.07 -18.25 -9.79
CA LEU A 484 26.42 -18.54 -9.31
C LEU A 484 27.40 -18.70 -10.46
N LEU A 485 27.05 -19.46 -11.50
CA LEU A 485 27.94 -19.72 -12.64
C LEU A 485 28.19 -18.46 -13.46
N PHE A 486 27.14 -17.83 -13.99
CA PHE A 486 27.29 -16.67 -14.87
C PHE A 486 27.67 -15.41 -14.09
N GLY A 487 27.10 -15.22 -12.90
CA GLY A 487 27.38 -14.06 -12.06
C GLY A 487 28.81 -14.06 -11.52
N SER A 488 29.38 -15.21 -11.17
CA SER A 488 30.78 -15.27 -10.70
C SER A 488 31.76 -14.87 -11.80
N VAL A 489 31.51 -15.27 -13.06
CA VAL A 489 32.34 -14.84 -14.20
C VAL A 489 32.29 -13.32 -14.36
N PHE A 490 31.10 -12.72 -14.24
CA PHE A 490 30.95 -11.28 -14.34
C PHE A 490 31.69 -10.53 -13.22
N VAL A 491 31.48 -10.92 -11.96
CA VAL A 491 32.08 -10.24 -10.80
C VAL A 491 33.60 -10.39 -10.78
N THR A 492 34.13 -11.57 -11.12
CA THR A 492 35.59 -11.78 -11.19
C THR A 492 36.24 -11.06 -12.38
N HIS A 493 35.52 -10.85 -13.48
CA HIS A 493 36.01 -10.02 -14.58
C HIS A 493 36.05 -8.53 -14.17
N ALA A 494 35.00 -8.05 -13.50
CA ALA A 494 34.92 -6.68 -13.03
C ALA A 494 35.98 -6.35 -11.96
N ASP A 495 36.34 -7.29 -11.08
CA ASP A 495 37.39 -7.12 -10.07
C ASP A 495 38.81 -7.03 -10.66
N LYS A 496 39.01 -7.58 -11.86
CA LYS A 496 40.31 -7.54 -12.56
C LYS A 496 40.54 -6.26 -13.35
N GLN A 497 39.50 -5.50 -13.63
CA GLN A 497 39.57 -4.18 -14.28
C GLN A 497 39.77 -3.11 -13.21
#